data_AF-A0AAD5QM46-F1
#
_entry.id   AF-A0AAD5QM46-F1
#
_cell.length_a   1.000
_cell.length_b   1.000
_cell.length_c   1.000
_cell.angle_alpha   90.00
_cell.angle_beta   90.00
_cell.angle_gamma   90.00
#
_symmetry.space_group_name_H-M   'P 1'
#
loop_
_entity.id
_entity.type
_entity.pdbx_description
1 polymer ?
#
loop_
_entity_poly.entity_id
_entity_poly.type
_entity_poly.pdbx_seq_one_letter_code
_entity_poly.pdbx_strand_id
1 'polypeptide(L)'
;MTCTSVRSPSSRVLAVQKVQSRLHNLVHDEDRTKVLGRDYMKTAVKEACDGVESGDGAPFGAVIVRDGNVIAVGHNMVFATNDPTMHAEVTAIRNACKKIGDYNLSGCTLYTSCYPCPMCMGACLWARLSAIYYAATPEEAAAAGFDDKVFHDFLKNPRTDEKNNGEVFDNDKIRNGEMIKMWIRYNREKRALHLTEHQLTVSTSSSTVSLPLSSATRFVIVAFGKASILMTLAAEKCLGSRLLEGIVIAPIAQVDKDWKLRSQIFYGAHNNLPDVNSVTATNEALQCIQKNDAPDVVFLFLISGGGSALFCSPDGISLEEKLTTIHILTSNGGKTLNYIKKGQVLSLLMSDLIDDLIQFIASGPTVLQTSSMQELSDQIVTSSKWTSILPPDILDKLQVSPLSGPVVIPHNIIVASNRDALAELKNYFTSHGYDAHIVTARLRGDATNIGKDFAELITTGRESLPDILVKFGGRNDEALLGNKIALLFGGETTVIIRGSGRGGRCQEMALSCFISLCSCSTTPPPFLFMAAGTDGLDGPTDAAGAFFTNDDLNGTITSEAESYLQTSNSYSFWSMYNDGRNHIKLGPTGTNVMDIQIVLLQFE
;
A
#
# COMPACT_ATOMS: atom_id res chain seq x y z
N MET A 1 21.63 -41.03 32.44
CA MET A 1 21.04 -39.92 33.20
C MET A 1 20.69 -38.81 32.23
N THR A 2 19.44 -38.38 32.33
CA THR A 2 18.70 -37.47 31.45
C THR A 2 19.16 -36.01 31.57
N CYS A 3 19.29 -35.31 30.44
CA CYS A 3 19.13 -33.85 30.40
C CYS A 3 18.24 -33.51 29.21
N THR A 4 17.00 -33.15 29.54
CA THR A 4 15.89 -32.82 28.63
C THR A 4 16.06 -31.44 28.03
N SER A 5 15.85 -31.34 26.72
CA SER A 5 15.81 -30.11 25.94
C SER A 5 14.61 -29.24 26.31
N VAL A 6 14.87 -27.96 26.59
CA VAL A 6 13.84 -26.92 26.70
C VAL A 6 13.47 -26.51 25.28
N ARG A 7 12.30 -26.93 24.80
CA ARG A 7 11.71 -26.42 23.55
C ARG A 7 11.22 -25.00 23.77
N SER A 8 11.54 -24.09 22.86
CA SER A 8 10.94 -22.75 22.82
C SER A 8 9.43 -22.86 22.55
N PRO A 9 8.59 -21.97 23.12
CA PRO A 9 7.14 -22.04 22.93
C PRO A 9 6.77 -21.74 21.48
N SER A 10 5.91 -22.56 20.88
CA SER A 10 5.36 -22.31 19.55
C SER A 10 4.65 -20.94 19.47
N SER A 11 4.53 -20.37 18.27
CA SER A 11 3.84 -19.09 18.01
C SER A 11 2.40 -19.03 18.55
N ARG A 12 1.71 -20.17 18.64
CA ARG A 12 0.40 -20.28 19.31
C ARG A 12 0.49 -20.02 20.82
N VAL A 13 1.53 -20.52 21.49
CA VAL A 13 1.72 -20.33 22.94
C VAL A 13 2.03 -18.86 23.26
N LEU A 14 2.82 -18.19 22.42
CA LEU A 14 3.09 -16.74 22.55
C LEU A 14 1.84 -15.88 22.32
N ALA A 15 0.97 -16.25 21.37
CA ALA A 15 -0.30 -15.56 21.15
C ALA A 15 -1.28 -15.77 22.32
N VAL A 16 -1.38 -17.00 22.84
CA VAL A 16 -2.17 -17.33 24.04
C VAL A 16 -1.64 -16.57 25.25
N GLN A 17 -0.32 -16.48 25.45
CA GLN A 17 0.30 -15.72 26.54
C GLN A 17 0.04 -14.21 26.43
N LYS A 18 0.07 -13.63 25.22
CA LYS A 18 -0.29 -12.21 25.00
C LYS A 18 -1.76 -11.93 25.22
N VAL A 19 -2.65 -12.87 24.87
CA VAL A 19 -4.09 -12.75 25.17
C VAL A 19 -4.32 -12.89 26.68
N GLN A 20 -3.66 -13.84 27.35
CA GLN A 20 -3.73 -14.02 28.80
C GLN A 20 -3.20 -12.81 29.57
N SER A 21 -2.11 -12.19 29.15
CA SER A 21 -1.59 -10.98 29.81
C SER A 21 -2.51 -9.78 29.63
N ARG A 22 -3.16 -9.65 28.47
CA ARG A 22 -4.17 -8.62 28.22
C ARG A 22 -5.45 -8.85 29.01
N LEU A 23 -5.90 -10.11 29.10
CA LEU A 23 -7.05 -10.54 29.92
C LEU A 23 -6.83 -10.25 31.41
N HIS A 24 -5.63 -10.51 31.92
CA HIS A 24 -5.28 -10.24 33.32
C HIS A 24 -5.29 -8.74 33.64
N ASN A 25 -4.98 -7.88 32.66
CA ASN A 25 -4.99 -6.42 32.82
C ASN A 25 -6.38 -5.78 32.63
N LEU A 26 -7.34 -6.49 32.03
CA LEU A 26 -8.69 -6.00 31.72
C LEU A 26 -9.68 -6.18 32.86
N VAL A 27 -9.44 -7.16 33.72
CA VAL A 27 -10.33 -7.55 34.81
C VAL A 27 -9.76 -7.07 36.13
N HIS A 28 -10.54 -6.30 36.89
CA HIS A 28 -10.13 -5.80 38.19
C HIS A 28 -11.03 -6.34 39.30
N ASP A 29 -10.39 -6.85 40.35
CA ASP A 29 -11.03 -7.18 41.63
C ASP A 29 -11.17 -5.89 42.47
N GLU A 30 -12.15 -5.86 43.36
CA GLU A 30 -12.90 -4.69 43.87
C GLU A 30 -12.14 -3.65 44.75
N ASP A 31 -10.84 -3.44 44.55
CA ASP A 31 -10.03 -2.51 45.35
C ASP A 31 -9.31 -1.44 44.52
N ARG A 32 -10.06 -0.41 44.05
CA ARG A 32 -9.66 1.03 43.94
C ARG A 32 -10.65 1.88 43.10
N THR A 33 -11.84 2.20 43.63
CA THR A 33 -12.62 3.48 43.46
C THR A 33 -14.01 3.32 44.11
N LYS A 34 -14.03 3.30 45.46
CA LYS A 34 -15.09 2.66 46.27
C LYS A 34 -16.48 3.32 46.33
N VAL A 35 -16.77 4.44 45.65
CA VAL A 35 -18.10 5.10 45.73
C VAL A 35 -18.86 5.07 44.40
N LEU A 36 -18.32 5.64 43.30
CA LEU A 36 -19.02 5.63 42.00
C LEU A 36 -19.15 4.22 41.40
N GLY A 37 -18.13 3.36 41.54
CA GLY A 37 -18.18 1.99 41.01
C GLY A 37 -19.30 1.14 41.62
N ARG A 38 -19.64 1.38 42.90
CA ARG A 38 -20.70 0.66 43.61
C ARG A 38 -22.08 1.00 43.07
N ASP A 39 -22.33 2.23 42.65
CA ASP A 39 -23.64 2.62 42.13
C ASP A 39 -23.88 2.07 40.72
N TYR A 40 -22.83 1.97 39.90
CA TYR A 40 -22.90 1.26 38.62
C TYR A 40 -23.11 -0.24 38.80
N MET A 41 -22.42 -0.87 39.77
CA MET A 41 -22.63 -2.28 40.06
C MET A 41 -24.04 -2.56 40.60
N LYS A 42 -24.59 -1.71 41.47
CA LYS A 42 -25.99 -1.80 41.90
C LYS A 42 -26.96 -1.69 40.73
N THR A 43 -26.65 -0.83 39.75
CA THR A 43 -27.46 -0.70 38.54
C THR A 43 -27.41 -1.99 37.71
N ALA A 44 -26.23 -2.62 37.57
CA ALA A 44 -26.09 -3.92 36.92
C ALA A 44 -26.88 -5.03 37.64
N VAL A 45 -26.84 -5.07 38.98
CA VAL A 45 -27.64 -6.01 39.76
C VAL A 45 -29.14 -5.73 39.64
N LYS A 46 -29.54 -4.46 39.60
CA LYS A 46 -30.95 -4.10 39.39
C LYS A 46 -31.45 -4.61 38.03
N GLU A 47 -30.69 -4.39 36.96
CA GLU A 47 -31.03 -4.91 35.63
C GLU A 47 -31.16 -6.44 35.64
N ALA A 48 -30.30 -7.15 36.37
CA ALA A 48 -30.40 -8.60 36.53
C ALA A 48 -31.72 -9.02 37.19
N CYS A 49 -32.17 -8.29 38.22
CA CYS A 49 -33.47 -8.53 38.87
C CYS A 49 -34.62 -8.20 37.94
N ASP A 50 -34.59 -7.03 37.30
CA ASP A 50 -35.64 -6.55 36.40
C ASP A 50 -35.87 -7.57 35.26
N GLY A 51 -34.80 -8.13 34.68
CA GLY A 51 -34.88 -9.14 33.62
C GLY A 51 -35.44 -10.50 34.05
N VAL A 52 -35.30 -10.87 35.33
CA VAL A 52 -35.93 -12.09 35.89
C VAL A 52 -37.40 -11.82 36.20
N GLU A 53 -37.71 -10.68 36.80
CA GLU A 53 -39.07 -10.28 37.15
C GLU A 53 -39.96 -10.12 35.92
N SER A 54 -39.38 -9.64 34.80
CA SER A 54 -40.07 -9.55 33.51
C SER A 54 -40.15 -10.88 32.75
N GLY A 55 -39.40 -11.89 33.16
CA GLY A 55 -39.27 -13.18 32.46
C GLY A 55 -38.43 -13.12 31.19
N ASP A 56 -37.63 -12.06 31.01
CA ASP A 56 -36.82 -11.85 29.80
C ASP A 56 -35.61 -12.80 29.71
N GLY A 57 -35.04 -13.18 30.86
CA GLY A 57 -33.84 -14.00 30.90
C GLY A 57 -33.36 -14.41 32.28
N ALA A 58 -32.16 -14.99 32.31
CA ALA A 58 -31.44 -15.41 33.52
C ALA A 58 -30.96 -14.19 34.36
N PRO A 59 -30.61 -14.34 35.65
CA PRO A 59 -30.29 -13.25 36.59
C PRO A 59 -28.91 -12.59 36.32
N PHE A 60 -28.75 -12.00 35.14
CA PHE A 60 -27.53 -11.29 34.75
C PHE A 60 -27.87 -9.91 34.22
N GLY A 61 -27.10 -8.91 34.63
CA GLY A 61 -27.27 -7.51 34.26
C GLY A 61 -25.92 -6.81 34.13
N ALA A 62 -25.86 -5.81 33.27
CA ALA A 62 -24.63 -5.14 32.88
C ALA A 62 -24.84 -3.67 32.51
N VAL A 63 -23.80 -2.86 32.75
CA VAL A 63 -23.79 -1.41 32.52
C VAL A 63 -22.47 -0.99 31.90
N ILE A 64 -22.52 -0.20 30.84
CA ILE A 64 -21.34 0.40 30.19
C ILE A 64 -21.28 1.88 30.52
N VAL A 65 -20.13 2.30 31.05
CA VAL A 65 -19.87 3.66 31.53
C VAL A 65 -18.70 4.28 30.76
N ARG A 66 -18.78 5.56 30.43
CA ARG A 66 -17.68 6.35 29.86
C ARG A 66 -17.64 7.71 30.55
N ASP A 67 -16.46 8.12 31.01
CA ASP A 67 -16.24 9.41 31.67
C ASP A 67 -17.23 9.68 32.82
N GLY A 68 -17.57 8.63 33.59
CA GLY A 68 -18.53 8.71 34.70
C GLY A 68 -20.01 8.79 34.29
N ASN A 69 -20.36 8.54 33.03
CA ASN A 69 -21.75 8.54 32.56
C ASN A 69 -22.16 7.16 32.04
N VAL A 70 -23.37 6.70 32.41
CA VAL A 70 -23.94 5.47 31.87
C VAL A 70 -24.29 5.67 30.39
N ILE A 71 -23.58 4.95 29.53
CA ILE A 71 -23.83 4.93 28.10
C ILE A 71 -24.98 3.99 27.79
N ALA A 72 -24.92 2.75 28.29
CA ALA A 72 -25.96 1.76 28.07
C ALA A 72 -26.07 0.78 29.24
N VAL A 73 -27.24 0.16 29.34
CA VAL A 73 -27.54 -0.95 30.24
C VAL A 73 -28.06 -2.14 29.44
N GLY A 74 -28.03 -3.32 30.04
CA GLY A 74 -28.65 -4.52 29.49
C GLY A 74 -28.72 -5.64 30.50
N HIS A 75 -29.77 -6.45 30.40
CA HIS A 75 -29.90 -7.72 31.11
C HIS A 75 -29.96 -8.88 30.12
N ASN A 76 -29.93 -10.11 30.65
CA ASN A 76 -30.09 -11.31 29.85
C ASN A 76 -31.48 -11.31 29.18
N MET A 77 -31.51 -11.51 27.86
CA MET A 77 -32.75 -11.54 27.06
C MET A 77 -32.93 -12.88 26.33
N VAL A 78 -32.25 -13.94 26.77
CA VAL A 78 -32.19 -15.22 26.04
C VAL A 78 -33.60 -15.80 25.83
N PHE A 79 -34.46 -15.71 26.85
CA PHE A 79 -35.83 -16.24 26.78
C PHE A 79 -36.74 -15.35 25.92
N ALA A 80 -36.67 -14.04 26.11
CA ALA A 80 -37.51 -13.09 25.37
C ALA A 80 -37.20 -13.02 23.86
N THR A 81 -35.93 -13.24 23.48
CA THR A 81 -35.48 -13.06 22.09
C THR A 81 -35.25 -14.37 21.34
N ASN A 82 -35.24 -15.51 22.05
CA ASN A 82 -34.77 -16.79 21.52
C ASN A 82 -33.36 -16.70 20.89
N ASP A 83 -32.52 -15.78 21.38
CA ASP A 83 -31.13 -15.61 20.94
C ASP A 83 -30.21 -16.03 22.11
N PRO A 84 -29.54 -17.20 22.03
CA PRO A 84 -28.64 -17.67 23.09
C PRO A 84 -27.42 -16.76 23.29
N THR A 85 -27.17 -15.80 22.39
CA THR A 85 -26.08 -14.82 22.53
C THR A 85 -26.48 -13.58 23.32
N MET A 86 -27.78 -13.36 23.60
CA MET A 86 -28.30 -12.17 24.29
C MET A 86 -28.08 -12.21 25.81
N HIS A 87 -26.83 -12.40 26.21
CA HIS A 87 -26.39 -12.22 27.59
C HIS A 87 -26.33 -10.73 27.94
N ALA A 88 -26.38 -10.42 29.23
CA ALA A 88 -26.42 -9.05 29.73
C ALA A 88 -25.30 -8.17 29.16
N GLU A 89 -24.07 -8.68 29.13
CA GLU A 89 -22.90 -7.97 28.63
C GLU A 89 -23.00 -7.73 27.12
N VAL A 90 -23.46 -8.73 26.36
CA VAL A 90 -23.66 -8.62 24.91
C VAL A 90 -24.79 -7.62 24.60
N THR A 91 -25.88 -7.65 25.35
CA THR A 91 -26.98 -6.69 25.26
C THR A 91 -26.49 -5.27 25.52
N ALA A 92 -25.75 -5.06 26.62
CA ALA A 92 -25.20 -3.75 26.97
C ALA A 92 -24.20 -3.24 25.92
N ILE A 93 -23.32 -4.11 25.39
CA ILE A 93 -22.38 -3.77 24.30
C ILE A 93 -23.15 -3.36 23.04
N ARG A 94 -24.13 -4.15 22.59
CA ARG A 94 -24.94 -3.83 21.40
C ARG A 94 -25.66 -2.49 21.58
N ASN A 95 -26.23 -2.24 22.75
CA ASN A 95 -26.91 -0.98 23.09
C ASN A 95 -25.94 0.20 23.08
N ALA A 96 -24.74 0.05 23.67
CA ALA A 96 -23.71 1.09 23.69
C ALA A 96 -23.21 1.43 22.27
N CYS A 97 -22.89 0.41 21.47
CA CYS A 97 -22.44 0.61 20.09
C CYS A 97 -23.50 1.34 19.26
N LYS A 98 -24.78 0.98 19.41
CA LYS A 98 -25.89 1.65 18.73
C LYS A 98 -26.02 3.12 19.16
N LYS A 99 -25.86 3.42 20.45
CA LYS A 99 -25.96 4.78 20.98
C LYS A 99 -24.79 5.66 20.55
N ILE A 100 -23.57 5.11 20.49
CA ILE A 100 -22.36 5.83 20.09
C ILE A 100 -22.26 5.96 18.57
N GLY A 101 -22.82 5.01 17.81
CA GLY A 101 -22.65 4.92 16.36
C GLY A 101 -21.29 4.35 15.93
N ASP A 102 -20.62 3.61 16.83
CA ASP A 102 -19.31 2.98 16.61
C ASP A 102 -19.29 1.59 17.26
N TYR A 103 -18.55 0.65 16.67
CA TYR A 103 -18.32 -0.70 17.22
C TYR A 103 -17.18 -0.72 18.26
N ASN A 104 -16.35 0.33 18.31
CA ASN A 104 -15.23 0.44 19.22
C ASN A 104 -15.62 1.21 20.50
N LEU A 105 -15.58 0.52 21.63
CA LEU A 105 -15.89 1.05 22.97
C LEU A 105 -14.62 1.35 23.80
N SER A 106 -13.49 1.62 23.15
CA SER A 106 -12.27 2.07 23.84
C SER A 106 -12.56 3.32 24.69
N GLY A 107 -12.08 3.33 25.93
CA GLY A 107 -12.38 4.36 26.93
C GLY A 107 -13.66 4.09 27.74
N CYS A 108 -14.45 3.06 27.39
CA CYS A 108 -15.60 2.63 28.17
C CYS A 108 -15.21 1.51 29.15
N THR A 109 -15.89 1.48 30.29
CA THR A 109 -15.76 0.47 31.34
C THR A 109 -17.07 -0.31 31.47
N LEU A 110 -17.00 -1.63 31.57
CA LEU A 110 -18.13 -2.50 31.82
C LEU A 110 -18.23 -2.84 33.31
N TYR A 111 -19.42 -2.75 33.87
CA TYR A 111 -19.80 -3.29 35.17
C TYR A 111 -20.84 -4.38 34.95
N THR A 112 -20.60 -5.60 35.41
CA THR A 112 -21.47 -6.77 35.19
C THR A 112 -21.77 -7.49 36.51
N SER A 113 -22.99 -7.98 36.68
CA SER A 113 -23.40 -8.66 37.92
C SER A 113 -22.65 -9.98 38.14
N CYS A 114 -22.10 -10.59 37.08
CA CYS A 114 -21.30 -11.81 37.14
C CYS A 114 -20.08 -11.70 36.23
N TYR A 115 -19.00 -12.40 36.59
CA TYR A 115 -17.80 -12.53 35.77
C TYR A 115 -18.18 -13.03 34.37
N PRO A 116 -17.69 -12.38 33.29
CA PRO A 116 -18.13 -12.75 31.95
C PRO A 116 -17.81 -14.20 31.57
N CYS A 117 -18.81 -14.90 31.05
CA CYS A 117 -18.60 -16.19 30.39
C CYS A 117 -17.66 -16.04 29.19
N PRO A 118 -17.12 -17.13 28.60
CA PRO A 118 -16.16 -16.99 27.50
C PRO A 118 -16.68 -16.24 26.27
N MET A 119 -17.97 -16.37 25.96
CA MET A 119 -18.62 -15.62 24.89
C MET A 119 -18.62 -14.12 25.22
N CYS A 120 -19.11 -13.74 26.39
CA CYS A 120 -19.18 -12.35 26.84
C CYS A 120 -17.79 -11.72 26.97
N MET A 121 -16.80 -12.47 27.47
CA MET A 121 -15.41 -12.05 27.52
C MET A 121 -14.85 -11.80 26.10
N GLY A 122 -15.12 -12.70 25.15
CA GLY A 122 -14.80 -12.50 23.75
C GLY A 122 -15.43 -11.23 23.19
N ALA A 123 -16.73 -11.00 23.45
CA ALA A 123 -17.43 -9.80 23.02
C ALA A 123 -16.79 -8.51 23.60
N CYS A 124 -16.39 -8.53 24.88
CA CYS A 124 -15.72 -7.39 25.52
C CYS A 124 -14.38 -7.06 24.85
N LEU A 125 -13.59 -8.08 24.52
CA LEU A 125 -12.32 -7.92 23.80
C LEU A 125 -12.51 -7.36 22.39
N TRP A 126 -13.50 -7.87 21.65
CA TRP A 126 -13.84 -7.38 20.31
C TRP A 126 -14.35 -5.94 20.33
N ALA A 127 -15.14 -5.57 21.35
CA ALA A 127 -15.60 -4.21 21.59
C ALA A 127 -14.51 -3.27 22.12
N ARG A 128 -13.34 -3.81 22.50
CA ARG A 128 -12.18 -3.05 23.03
C ARG A 128 -12.47 -2.24 24.29
N LEU A 129 -13.31 -2.78 25.18
CA LEU A 129 -13.55 -2.17 26.50
C LEU A 129 -12.21 -1.98 27.25
N SER A 130 -12.10 -0.88 28.00
CA SER A 130 -10.87 -0.54 28.71
C SER A 130 -10.73 -1.27 30.04
N ALA A 131 -11.84 -1.58 30.69
CA ALA A 131 -11.87 -2.31 31.96
C ALA A 131 -13.22 -3.04 32.15
N ILE A 132 -13.19 -4.12 32.92
CA ILE A 132 -14.35 -4.92 33.32
C ILE A 132 -14.31 -5.10 34.84
N TYR A 133 -15.39 -4.70 35.51
CA TYR A 133 -15.65 -4.94 36.92
C TYR A 133 -16.84 -5.88 37.06
N TYR A 134 -16.77 -6.83 37.99
CA TYR A 134 -17.79 -7.86 38.18
C TYR A 134 -18.08 -8.08 39.67
N ALA A 135 -19.28 -8.57 39.99
CA ALA A 135 -19.66 -8.90 41.37
C ALA A 135 -19.54 -10.41 41.66
N ALA A 136 -20.33 -11.26 40.99
CA ALA A 136 -20.32 -12.70 41.23
C ALA A 136 -19.23 -13.42 40.43
N THR A 137 -18.64 -14.50 40.98
CA THR A 137 -17.60 -15.28 40.28
C THR A 137 -18.18 -16.41 39.41
N PRO A 138 -17.39 -17.00 38.49
CA PRO A 138 -17.83 -18.15 37.70
C PRO A 138 -18.23 -19.37 38.56
N GLU A 139 -17.63 -19.53 39.74
CA GLU A 139 -17.96 -20.58 40.71
C GLU A 139 -19.37 -20.39 41.29
N GLU A 140 -19.76 -19.14 41.55
CA GLU A 140 -21.09 -18.79 42.06
C GLU A 140 -22.18 -18.97 40.98
N ALA A 141 -21.87 -18.62 39.72
CA ALA A 141 -22.76 -18.91 38.59
C ALA A 141 -22.93 -20.42 38.36
N ALA A 142 -21.86 -21.20 38.45
CA ALA A 142 -21.93 -22.66 38.33
C ALA A 142 -22.76 -23.30 39.46
N ALA A 143 -22.63 -22.80 40.69
CA ALA A 143 -23.45 -23.24 41.82
C ALA A 143 -24.96 -22.95 41.63
N ALA A 144 -25.30 -21.94 40.83
CA ALA A 144 -26.67 -21.60 40.45
C ALA A 144 -27.19 -22.37 39.21
N GLY A 145 -26.39 -23.29 38.66
CA GLY A 145 -26.79 -24.18 37.55
C GLY A 145 -26.40 -23.70 36.16
N PHE A 146 -25.49 -22.73 36.03
CA PHE A 146 -25.02 -22.22 34.73
C PHE A 146 -23.72 -22.90 34.26
N ASP A 147 -23.57 -23.09 32.94
CA ASP A 147 -22.46 -23.83 32.33
C ASP A 147 -21.15 -23.03 32.18
N ASP A 148 -21.10 -21.78 32.67
CA ASP A 148 -19.98 -20.84 32.51
C ASP A 148 -18.62 -21.47 32.82
N LYS A 149 -18.55 -22.24 33.90
CA LYS A 149 -17.33 -22.94 34.32
C LYS A 149 -16.94 -24.06 33.35
N VAL A 150 -17.90 -24.80 32.81
CA VAL A 150 -17.67 -25.88 31.83
C VAL A 150 -17.02 -25.31 30.57
N PHE A 151 -17.49 -24.16 30.09
CA PHE A 151 -16.91 -23.49 28.92
C PHE A 151 -15.52 -22.91 29.19
N HIS A 152 -15.31 -22.30 30.37
CA HIS A 152 -13.99 -21.81 30.77
C HIS A 152 -12.96 -22.95 30.87
N ASP A 153 -13.36 -24.11 31.39
CA ASP A 153 -12.48 -25.28 31.49
C ASP A 153 -12.22 -25.94 30.13
N PHE A 154 -13.21 -25.97 29.22
CA PHE A 154 -13.02 -26.40 27.83
C PHE A 154 -11.93 -25.58 27.11
N LEU A 155 -11.95 -24.25 27.27
CA LEU A 155 -10.97 -23.37 26.61
C LEU A 155 -9.54 -23.50 27.16
N LYS A 156 -9.38 -23.93 28.42
CA LYS A 156 -8.05 -24.22 28.99
C LYS A 156 -7.42 -25.47 28.37
N ASN A 157 -8.24 -26.45 27.96
CA ASN A 157 -7.77 -27.66 27.29
C ASN A 157 -8.79 -28.14 26.24
N PRO A 158 -8.74 -27.63 24.99
CA PRO A 158 -9.75 -27.92 23.95
C PRO A 158 -9.85 -29.38 23.51
N ARG A 159 -9.01 -30.28 24.07
CA ARG A 159 -8.95 -31.71 23.73
C ARG A 159 -9.81 -32.61 24.64
N THR A 160 -10.43 -32.09 25.70
CA THR A 160 -11.09 -32.95 26.70
C THR A 160 -12.56 -33.27 26.42
N ASP A 161 -13.09 -32.93 25.26
CA ASP A 161 -14.46 -33.31 24.90
C ASP A 161 -14.47 -34.60 24.07
N GLU A 162 -14.26 -35.75 24.73
CA GLU A 162 -14.46 -37.08 24.11
C GLU A 162 -15.94 -37.32 23.72
N LYS A 163 -16.87 -36.42 24.10
CA LYS A 163 -18.31 -36.56 23.81
C LYS A 163 -18.79 -35.77 22.60
N ASN A 164 -18.02 -34.81 22.09
CA ASN A 164 -18.32 -34.13 20.84
C ASN A 164 -17.29 -34.52 19.79
N ASN A 165 -17.58 -35.58 19.04
CA ASN A 165 -16.92 -35.91 17.76
C ASN A 165 -17.22 -34.82 16.72
N GLY A 166 -16.72 -33.61 16.94
CA GLY A 166 -16.56 -32.64 15.88
C GLY A 166 -15.48 -33.17 14.96
N GLU A 167 -15.86 -33.85 13.89
CA GLU A 167 -14.96 -34.15 12.78
C GLU A 167 -14.30 -32.84 12.37
N VAL A 168 -13.00 -32.71 12.65
CA VAL A 168 -12.18 -31.67 12.02
C VAL A 168 -12.09 -32.09 10.57
N PHE A 169 -12.96 -31.53 9.73
CA PHE A 169 -12.90 -31.73 8.28
C PHE A 169 -11.49 -31.38 7.80
N ASP A 170 -10.81 -32.38 7.24
CA ASP A 170 -9.48 -32.26 6.68
C ASP A 170 -9.51 -31.23 5.55
N ASN A 171 -8.76 -30.14 5.74
CA ASN A 171 -8.93 -28.85 5.04
C ASN A 171 -8.26 -28.79 3.66
N ASP A 172 -7.93 -29.93 3.06
CA ASP A 172 -7.19 -29.94 1.80
C ASP A 172 -8.05 -29.61 0.56
N LYS A 173 -9.38 -29.46 0.69
CA LYS A 173 -10.26 -29.11 -0.45
C LYS A 173 -11.22 -27.94 -0.27
N ILE A 174 -11.31 -27.33 0.91
CA ILE A 174 -11.99 -26.04 1.11
C ILE A 174 -10.96 -25.10 1.70
N ARG A 175 -10.38 -24.24 0.85
CA ARG A 175 -9.24 -23.35 1.18
C ARG A 175 -9.51 -22.53 2.44
N ASN A 176 -8.98 -23.02 3.55
CA ASN A 176 -8.95 -22.30 4.81
C ASN A 176 -8.19 -20.98 4.59
N GLY A 177 -8.93 -19.86 4.67
CA GLY A 177 -8.38 -18.53 4.46
C GLY A 177 -8.86 -17.78 3.23
N GLU A 178 -9.71 -18.31 2.34
CA GLU A 178 -10.28 -17.48 1.25
C GLU A 178 -11.16 -16.33 1.79
N MET A 179 -11.95 -16.56 2.83
CA MET A 179 -12.73 -15.48 3.48
C MET A 179 -11.86 -14.44 4.19
N ILE A 180 -10.75 -14.87 4.82
CA ILE A 180 -9.80 -13.95 5.48
C ILE A 180 -8.94 -13.22 4.44
N LYS A 181 -8.52 -13.89 3.37
CA LYS A 181 -7.85 -13.27 2.20
C LYS A 181 -8.79 -12.31 1.48
N MET A 182 -10.08 -12.63 1.39
CA MET A 182 -11.12 -11.74 0.89
C MET A 182 -11.33 -10.54 1.83
N TRP A 183 -11.32 -10.73 3.15
CA TRP A 183 -11.39 -9.64 4.13
C TRP A 183 -10.12 -8.78 4.16
N ILE A 184 -8.94 -9.38 3.98
CA ILE A 184 -7.66 -8.70 3.80
C ILE A 184 -7.68 -7.94 2.48
N ARG A 185 -8.16 -8.54 1.39
CA ARG A 185 -8.35 -7.88 0.09
C ARG A 185 -9.36 -6.74 0.20
N TYR A 186 -10.47 -6.92 0.89
CA TYR A 186 -11.50 -5.91 1.15
C TYR A 186 -10.97 -4.75 2.02
N ASN A 187 -10.16 -5.04 3.04
CA ASN A 187 -9.51 -4.00 3.87
C ASN A 187 -8.28 -3.36 3.20
N ARG A 188 -7.58 -4.06 2.31
CA ARG A 188 -6.54 -3.51 1.41
C ARG A 188 -7.16 -2.67 0.30
N GLU A 189 -8.35 -3.05 -0.15
CA GLU A 189 -9.27 -2.28 -1.00
C GLU A 189 -10.03 -1.20 -0.18
N LYS A 190 -9.45 -0.71 0.92
CA LYS A 190 -9.69 0.69 1.32
C LYS A 190 -9.29 1.53 0.12
N ARG A 191 -10.27 1.78 -0.75
CA ARG A 191 -10.06 2.49 -2.01
C ARG A 191 -9.36 3.78 -1.67
N ALA A 192 -8.28 4.08 -2.39
CA ALA A 192 -7.65 5.39 -2.30
C ALA A 192 -8.66 6.51 -2.60
N LEU A 193 -9.83 6.19 -3.18
CA LEU A 193 -10.92 7.11 -3.47
C LEU A 193 -12.26 6.56 -2.93
N HIS A 194 -12.91 7.30 -2.04
CA HIS A 194 -14.25 7.01 -1.51
C HIS A 194 -15.18 8.21 -1.71
N LEU A 195 -16.34 7.99 -2.31
CA LEU A 195 -17.32 9.03 -2.61
C LEU A 195 -18.60 8.81 -1.80
N THR A 196 -19.05 9.85 -1.12
CA THR A 196 -20.38 9.98 -0.53
C THR A 196 -21.16 11.07 -1.26
N GLU A 197 -22.41 11.31 -0.86
CA GLU A 197 -23.22 12.39 -1.43
C GLU A 197 -22.56 13.77 -1.28
N HIS A 198 -21.93 14.01 -0.12
CA HIS A 198 -21.42 15.32 0.29
C HIS A 198 -19.89 15.41 0.42
N GLN A 199 -19.16 14.35 0.10
CA GLN A 199 -17.71 14.32 0.32
C GLN A 199 -17.01 13.30 -0.57
N LEU A 200 -15.85 13.69 -1.10
CA LEU A 200 -14.87 12.79 -1.69
C LEU A 200 -13.67 12.67 -0.74
N THR A 201 -13.37 11.46 -0.29
CA THR A 201 -12.24 11.15 0.56
C THR A 201 -11.18 10.41 -0.25
N VAL A 202 -9.95 10.91 -0.18
CA VAL A 202 -8.77 10.29 -0.74
C VAL A 202 -7.89 9.78 0.41
N SER A 203 -7.67 8.47 0.50
CA SER A 203 -6.84 7.87 1.55
C SER A 203 -5.55 7.30 0.97
N THR A 204 -4.43 7.65 1.60
CA THR A 204 -3.09 7.14 1.28
C THR A 204 -2.52 6.42 2.51
N SER A 205 -1.32 5.85 2.38
CA SER A 205 -0.58 5.26 3.50
C SER A 205 -0.20 6.28 4.59
N SER A 206 -0.11 7.56 4.24
CA SER A 206 0.41 8.63 5.12
C SER A 206 -0.59 9.73 5.45
N SER A 207 -1.65 9.89 4.65
CA SER A 207 -2.59 11.00 4.76
C SER A 207 -3.98 10.61 4.31
N THR A 208 -4.97 11.39 4.74
CA THR A 208 -6.32 11.33 4.19
C THR A 208 -6.76 12.75 3.89
N VAL A 209 -7.12 13.03 2.64
CA VAL A 209 -7.63 14.31 2.18
C VAL A 209 -9.12 14.15 1.95
N SER A 210 -9.92 15.09 2.42
CA SER A 210 -11.36 15.09 2.16
C SER A 210 -11.79 16.39 1.51
N LEU A 211 -12.50 16.28 0.40
CA LEU A 211 -13.06 17.40 -0.34
C LEU A 211 -14.57 17.44 -0.12
N PRO A 212 -15.10 18.51 0.49
CA PRO A 212 -16.54 18.68 0.60
C PRO A 212 -17.15 18.90 -0.79
N LEU A 213 -18.28 18.25 -1.05
CA LEU A 213 -19.00 18.29 -2.31
C LEU A 213 -20.45 18.73 -2.10
N SER A 214 -21.03 19.37 -3.11
CA SER A 214 -22.48 19.53 -3.17
C SER A 214 -23.11 18.27 -3.79
N SER A 215 -24.41 18.03 -3.61
CA SER A 215 -25.13 16.95 -4.29
C SER A 215 -25.15 17.12 -5.81
N ALA A 216 -24.94 18.34 -6.32
CA ALA A 216 -24.83 18.65 -7.74
C ALA A 216 -23.42 18.42 -8.33
N THR A 217 -22.40 18.12 -7.51
CA THR A 217 -21.03 17.98 -8.02
C THR A 217 -20.91 16.88 -9.06
N ARG A 218 -20.28 17.23 -10.18
CA ARG A 218 -19.95 16.34 -11.31
C ARG A 218 -18.44 16.26 -11.53
N PHE A 219 -18.00 15.20 -12.18
CA PHE A 219 -16.57 14.91 -12.38
C PHE A 219 -16.22 14.80 -13.85
N VAL A 220 -15.08 15.37 -14.22
CA VAL A 220 -14.43 15.14 -15.51
C VAL A 220 -13.09 14.48 -15.26
N ILE A 221 -12.84 13.33 -15.89
CA ILE A 221 -11.55 12.63 -15.77
C ILE A 221 -10.60 13.10 -16.88
N VAL A 222 -9.38 13.43 -16.50
CA VAL A 222 -8.26 13.62 -17.43
C VAL A 222 -7.11 12.73 -16.95
N ALA A 223 -6.93 11.59 -17.62
CA ALA A 223 -5.97 10.58 -17.20
C ALA A 223 -4.85 10.41 -18.23
N PHE A 224 -3.60 10.34 -17.78
CA PHE A 224 -2.46 10.09 -18.66
C PHE A 224 -1.27 9.44 -17.93
N GLY A 225 -0.49 8.66 -18.67
CA GLY A 225 0.61 7.86 -18.14
C GLY A 225 0.38 6.35 -18.25
N LYS A 226 1.37 5.55 -17.85
CA LYS A 226 1.35 4.08 -17.94
C LYS A 226 0.21 3.43 -17.15
N ALA A 227 -0.29 4.06 -16.08
CA ALA A 227 -1.37 3.56 -15.25
C ALA A 227 -2.73 4.22 -15.51
N SER A 228 -2.83 5.10 -16.50
CA SER A 228 -4.01 5.95 -16.72
C SER A 228 -5.31 5.15 -16.87
N ILE A 229 -5.27 4.02 -17.58
CA ILE A 229 -6.43 3.15 -17.79
C ILE A 229 -6.89 2.51 -16.47
N LEU A 230 -5.99 1.90 -15.70
CA LEU A 230 -6.33 1.24 -14.43
C LEU A 230 -6.80 2.25 -13.38
N MET A 231 -6.17 3.43 -13.32
CA MET A 231 -6.62 4.52 -12.45
C MET A 231 -8.03 4.97 -12.83
N THR A 232 -8.31 5.09 -14.14
CA THR A 232 -9.63 5.49 -14.64
C THR A 232 -10.68 4.44 -14.29
N LEU A 233 -10.41 3.15 -14.50
CA LEU A 233 -11.33 2.06 -14.12
C LEU A 233 -11.74 2.14 -12.64
N ALA A 234 -10.78 2.39 -11.75
CA ALA A 234 -11.04 2.54 -10.33
C ALA A 234 -11.87 3.82 -10.03
N ALA A 235 -11.55 4.92 -10.71
CA ALA A 235 -12.25 6.19 -10.56
C ALA A 235 -13.71 6.08 -11.07
N GLU A 236 -13.96 5.55 -12.26
CA GLU A 236 -15.31 5.40 -12.81
C GLU A 236 -16.21 4.56 -11.90
N LYS A 237 -15.68 3.47 -11.35
CA LYS A 237 -16.39 2.63 -10.37
C LYS A 237 -16.75 3.38 -9.09
N CYS A 238 -15.92 4.33 -8.68
CA CYS A 238 -16.16 5.15 -7.49
C CYS A 238 -17.16 6.29 -7.78
N LEU A 239 -16.99 6.98 -8.90
CA LEU A 239 -17.76 8.16 -9.27
C LEU A 239 -19.18 7.83 -9.76
N GLY A 240 -19.37 6.65 -10.36
CA GLY A 240 -20.68 6.18 -10.82
C GLY A 240 -21.36 7.20 -11.74
N SER A 241 -22.62 7.54 -11.46
CA SER A 241 -23.40 8.49 -12.27
C SER A 241 -22.89 9.94 -12.22
N ARG A 242 -21.99 10.29 -11.28
CA ARG A 242 -21.43 11.65 -11.18
C ARG A 242 -20.31 11.94 -12.18
N LEU A 243 -19.81 10.91 -12.87
CA LEU A 243 -18.89 11.07 -13.99
C LEU A 243 -19.64 11.64 -15.21
N LEU A 244 -19.22 12.82 -15.65
CA LEU A 244 -19.77 13.54 -16.80
C LEU A 244 -19.10 13.11 -18.10
N GLU A 245 -17.77 13.19 -18.16
CA GLU A 245 -16.95 12.91 -19.34
C GLU A 245 -15.54 12.49 -18.88
N GLY A 246 -14.79 11.78 -19.72
CA GLY A 246 -13.44 11.36 -19.37
C GLY A 246 -12.57 11.11 -20.59
N ILE A 247 -11.33 11.57 -20.52
CA ILE A 247 -10.29 11.37 -21.54
C ILE A 247 -9.12 10.64 -20.91
N VAL A 248 -8.69 9.53 -21.54
CA VAL A 248 -7.57 8.71 -21.10
C VAL A 248 -6.53 8.67 -22.20
N ILE A 249 -5.28 9.05 -21.90
CA ILE A 249 -4.14 8.97 -22.83
C ILE A 249 -3.17 7.90 -22.32
N ALA A 250 -3.05 6.80 -23.04
CA ALA A 250 -2.30 5.62 -22.62
C ALA A 250 -1.17 5.26 -23.61
N PRO A 251 -0.14 4.53 -23.18
CA PRO A 251 0.89 4.03 -24.08
C PRO A 251 0.31 3.10 -25.15
N ILE A 252 0.80 3.21 -26.39
CA ILE A 252 0.39 2.35 -27.51
C ILE A 252 0.56 0.85 -27.22
N ALA A 253 1.50 0.47 -26.36
CA ALA A 253 1.71 -0.90 -25.90
C ALA A 253 0.51 -1.51 -25.13
N GLN A 254 -0.52 -0.72 -24.80
CA GLN A 254 -1.72 -1.17 -24.10
C GLN A 254 -2.96 -1.29 -25.00
N VAL A 255 -2.82 -1.08 -26.31
CA VAL A 255 -3.95 -1.04 -27.27
C VAL A 255 -4.68 -2.37 -27.43
N ASP A 256 -3.97 -3.50 -27.34
CA ASP A 256 -4.53 -4.84 -27.62
C ASP A 256 -5.38 -5.42 -26.48
N LYS A 257 -5.64 -4.64 -25.43
CA LYS A 257 -6.47 -5.04 -24.30
C LYS A 257 -7.90 -4.48 -24.46
N ASP A 258 -8.91 -5.34 -24.33
CA ASP A 258 -10.34 -4.95 -24.38
C ASP A 258 -10.74 -4.22 -23.07
N TRP A 259 -10.48 -2.91 -23.01
CA TRP A 259 -10.80 -2.08 -21.86
C TRP A 259 -12.24 -1.57 -21.93
N LYS A 260 -13.02 -1.86 -20.89
CA LYS A 260 -14.40 -1.38 -20.75
C LYS A 260 -14.44 -0.13 -19.88
N LEU A 261 -14.28 1.03 -20.51
CA LEU A 261 -14.37 2.34 -19.88
C LEU A 261 -15.53 3.15 -20.47
N ARG A 262 -16.14 4.02 -19.65
CA ARG A 262 -17.04 5.08 -20.14
C ARG A 262 -16.26 6.23 -20.76
N SER A 263 -15.04 6.45 -20.28
CA SER A 263 -14.09 7.45 -20.78
C SER A 263 -13.50 7.04 -22.12
N GLN A 264 -13.25 8.03 -22.99
CA GLN A 264 -12.61 7.81 -24.28
C GLN A 264 -11.12 7.57 -24.11
N ILE A 265 -10.59 6.54 -24.78
CA ILE A 265 -9.18 6.16 -24.70
C ILE A 265 -8.47 6.57 -25.99
N PHE A 266 -7.32 7.22 -25.83
CA PHE A 266 -6.36 7.55 -26.87
C PHE A 266 -5.04 6.83 -26.59
N TYR A 267 -4.36 6.43 -27.65
CA TYR A 267 -3.08 5.73 -27.56
C TYR A 267 -1.96 6.49 -28.28
N GLY A 268 -0.83 6.64 -27.61
CA GLY A 268 0.34 7.33 -28.15
C GLY A 268 1.63 6.96 -27.42
N ALA A 269 2.60 7.86 -27.49
CA ALA A 269 3.93 7.71 -26.93
C ALA A 269 4.70 6.48 -27.43
N HIS A 270 4.82 6.32 -28.74
CA HIS A 270 5.69 5.30 -29.34
C HIS A 270 7.12 5.43 -28.79
N ASN A 271 7.70 4.32 -28.32
CA ASN A 271 9.03 4.29 -27.69
C ASN A 271 9.19 5.27 -26.52
N ASN A 272 8.10 5.59 -25.81
CA ASN A 272 8.10 6.54 -24.68
C ASN A 272 8.51 7.97 -25.08
N LEU A 273 8.31 8.36 -26.35
CA LEU A 273 8.56 9.70 -26.88
C LEU A 273 7.24 10.36 -27.31
N PRO A 274 7.08 11.69 -27.15
CA PRO A 274 5.91 12.39 -27.68
C PRO A 274 5.73 12.17 -29.19
N ASP A 275 4.49 11.88 -29.60
CA ASP A 275 4.10 11.66 -30.99
C ASP A 275 2.85 12.46 -31.38
N VAL A 276 2.47 12.43 -32.66
CA VAL A 276 1.30 13.15 -33.20
C VAL A 276 0.01 12.72 -32.48
N ASN A 277 -0.14 11.43 -32.17
CA ASN A 277 -1.31 10.92 -31.46
C ASN A 277 -1.40 11.52 -30.04
N SER A 278 -0.26 11.65 -29.35
CA SER A 278 -0.19 12.27 -28.02
C SER A 278 -0.59 13.75 -28.08
N VAL A 279 -0.20 14.46 -29.14
CA VAL A 279 -0.60 15.86 -29.35
C VAL A 279 -2.11 15.98 -29.60
N THR A 280 -2.66 15.16 -30.50
CA THR A 280 -4.10 15.14 -30.77
C THR A 280 -4.89 14.83 -29.51
N ALA A 281 -4.51 13.77 -28.78
CA ALA A 281 -5.16 13.38 -27.54
C ALA A 281 -5.09 14.47 -26.45
N THR A 282 -3.97 15.19 -26.38
CA THR A 282 -3.82 16.32 -25.46
C THR A 282 -4.77 17.45 -25.83
N ASN A 283 -4.92 17.77 -27.12
CA ASN A 283 -5.86 18.79 -27.57
C ASN A 283 -7.32 18.42 -27.27
N GLU A 284 -7.70 17.15 -27.45
CA GLU A 284 -9.02 16.64 -27.05
C GLU A 284 -9.25 16.77 -25.54
N ALA A 285 -8.25 16.45 -24.72
CA ALA A 285 -8.32 16.64 -23.28
C ALA A 285 -8.51 18.12 -22.89
N LEU A 286 -7.77 19.05 -23.54
CA LEU A 286 -7.90 20.48 -23.29
C LEU A 286 -9.27 21.02 -23.71
N GLN A 287 -9.82 20.57 -24.85
CA GLN A 287 -11.17 20.93 -25.29
C GLN A 287 -12.24 20.40 -24.32
N CYS A 288 -12.08 19.16 -23.85
CA CYS A 288 -12.95 18.57 -22.84
C CYS A 288 -12.94 19.39 -21.53
N ILE A 289 -11.77 19.85 -21.10
CA ILE A 289 -11.62 20.74 -19.94
C ILE A 289 -12.40 22.05 -20.17
N GLN A 290 -12.13 22.75 -21.27
CA GLN A 290 -12.76 24.05 -21.58
C GLN A 290 -14.28 23.96 -21.68
N LYS A 291 -14.78 22.92 -22.35
CA LYS A 291 -16.22 22.65 -22.52
C LYS A 291 -16.95 22.47 -21.18
N ASN A 292 -16.28 21.86 -20.20
CA ASN A 292 -16.90 21.45 -18.94
C ASN A 292 -16.51 22.35 -17.74
N ASP A 293 -15.81 23.47 -17.95
CA ASP A 293 -15.40 24.37 -16.87
C ASP A 293 -16.59 25.10 -16.23
N ALA A 294 -17.07 24.55 -15.12
CA ALA A 294 -18.21 25.04 -14.36
C ALA A 294 -17.97 24.92 -12.84
N PRO A 295 -18.60 25.76 -11.99
CA PRO A 295 -18.36 25.77 -10.54
C PRO A 295 -18.72 24.46 -9.81
N ASP A 296 -19.63 23.66 -10.37
CA ASP A 296 -20.05 22.37 -9.85
C ASP A 296 -19.20 21.19 -10.35
N VAL A 297 -18.15 21.46 -11.14
CA VAL A 297 -17.29 20.43 -11.73
C VAL A 297 -15.98 20.29 -10.98
N VAL A 298 -15.59 19.04 -10.71
CA VAL A 298 -14.26 18.65 -10.26
C VAL A 298 -13.53 17.97 -11.41
N PHE A 299 -12.41 18.56 -11.83
CA PHE A 299 -11.47 17.93 -12.76
C PHE A 299 -10.56 16.97 -11.98
N LEU A 300 -10.78 15.68 -12.18
CA LEU A 300 -10.01 14.60 -11.60
C LEU A 300 -8.87 14.21 -12.56
N PHE A 301 -7.67 14.69 -12.25
CA PHE A 301 -6.45 14.33 -12.97
C PHE A 301 -5.88 13.02 -12.41
N LEU A 302 -5.65 12.04 -13.28
CA LEU A 302 -5.09 10.74 -12.92
C LEU A 302 -3.75 10.58 -13.64
N ILE A 303 -2.66 10.81 -12.92
CA ILE A 303 -1.32 11.00 -13.51
C ILE A 303 -0.40 9.90 -13.04
N SER A 304 0.34 9.30 -13.98
CA SER A 304 1.38 8.31 -13.70
C SER A 304 2.59 8.49 -14.62
N GLY A 305 3.62 7.67 -14.42
CA GLY A 305 4.85 7.69 -15.20
C GLY A 305 4.64 7.64 -16.73
N GLY A 306 5.54 8.28 -17.47
CA GLY A 306 5.41 8.46 -18.93
C GLY A 306 4.47 9.59 -19.37
N GLY A 307 3.86 10.31 -18.42
CA GLY A 307 2.93 11.40 -18.70
C GLY A 307 3.51 12.54 -19.54
N SER A 308 4.82 12.84 -19.43
CA SER A 308 5.45 13.91 -20.24
C SER A 308 5.46 13.61 -21.74
N ALA A 309 5.48 12.33 -22.13
CA ALA A 309 5.37 11.92 -23.53
C ALA A 309 3.92 11.92 -24.01
N LEU A 310 3.00 11.43 -23.18
CA LEU A 310 1.59 11.24 -23.50
C LEU A 310 0.76 12.54 -23.48
N PHE A 311 1.01 13.40 -22.49
CA PHE A 311 0.28 14.66 -22.30
C PHE A 311 1.16 15.82 -22.76
N CYS A 312 1.19 16.03 -24.08
CA CYS A 312 2.12 16.90 -24.76
C CYS A 312 1.36 17.79 -25.76
N SER A 313 1.35 19.11 -25.54
CA SER A 313 0.91 20.09 -26.55
C SER A 313 2.06 21.06 -26.82
N PRO A 314 2.69 21.05 -28.02
CA PRO A 314 3.70 22.02 -28.40
C PRO A 314 3.04 23.36 -28.72
N ASP A 315 3.33 24.38 -27.91
CA ASP A 315 2.68 25.70 -27.93
C ASP A 315 3.37 26.65 -28.93
N GLY A 316 2.94 26.59 -30.19
CA GLY A 316 3.47 27.45 -31.26
C GLY A 316 4.86 27.04 -31.77
N ILE A 317 5.28 25.81 -31.50
CA ILE A 317 6.46 25.16 -32.08
C ILE A 317 6.04 23.83 -32.70
N SER A 318 6.81 23.30 -33.64
CA SER A 318 6.59 21.96 -34.19
C SER A 318 6.92 20.87 -33.16
N LEU A 319 6.36 19.67 -33.36
CA LEU A 319 6.71 18.50 -32.55
C LEU A 319 8.20 18.14 -32.69
N GLU A 320 8.78 18.34 -33.87
CA GLU A 320 10.20 18.08 -34.15
C GLU A 320 11.12 19.03 -33.37
N GLU A 321 10.80 20.33 -33.35
CA GLU A 321 11.50 21.32 -32.53
C GLU A 321 11.36 21.02 -31.04
N LYS A 322 10.18 20.55 -30.61
CA LYS A 322 9.97 20.11 -29.23
C LYS A 322 10.81 18.88 -28.89
N LEU A 323 10.88 17.87 -29.74
CA LEU A 323 11.72 16.69 -29.51
C LEU A 323 13.21 17.06 -29.45
N THR A 324 13.64 17.98 -30.31
CA THR A 324 15.02 18.51 -30.30
C THR A 324 15.29 19.29 -29.00
N THR A 325 14.33 20.10 -28.56
CA THR A 325 14.45 20.91 -27.34
C THR A 325 14.29 20.09 -26.06
N ILE A 326 13.49 19.02 -26.03
CA ILE A 326 13.36 18.09 -24.88
C ILE A 326 14.72 17.45 -24.55
N HIS A 327 15.53 17.13 -25.56
CA HIS A 327 16.91 16.66 -25.35
C HIS A 327 17.81 17.73 -24.70
N ILE A 328 17.38 18.99 -24.68
CA ILE A 328 18.14 20.16 -24.26
C ILE A 328 17.57 20.75 -22.95
N LEU A 329 16.25 20.74 -22.72
CA LEU A 329 15.54 21.37 -21.60
C LEU A 329 14.22 20.68 -21.23
N THR A 330 14.12 20.21 -19.99
CA THR A 330 12.90 19.68 -19.37
C THR A 330 12.30 20.74 -18.44
N SER A 331 11.61 21.75 -18.96
CA SER A 331 10.96 22.76 -18.09
C SER A 331 9.79 23.42 -18.80
N ASN A 332 8.57 23.06 -18.41
CA ASN A 332 7.37 23.90 -18.48
C ASN A 332 6.19 23.17 -17.82
N GLY A 333 6.16 23.17 -16.49
CA GLY A 333 5.01 22.69 -15.71
C GLY A 333 3.90 23.73 -15.55
N GLY A 334 2.70 23.26 -15.18
CA GLY A 334 1.59 24.11 -14.73
C GLY A 334 0.71 24.78 -15.79
N LYS A 335 1.01 24.67 -17.09
CA LYS A 335 0.20 25.32 -18.15
C LYS A 335 -1.24 24.80 -18.23
N THR A 336 -1.53 23.57 -17.79
CA THR A 336 -2.88 23.00 -17.85
C THR A 336 -3.88 23.72 -16.96
N LEU A 337 -3.43 24.24 -15.81
CA LEU A 337 -4.29 25.02 -14.91
C LEU A 337 -4.81 26.32 -15.56
N ASN A 338 -4.19 26.80 -16.64
CA ASN A 338 -4.67 27.98 -17.35
C ASN A 338 -6.04 27.77 -18.03
N TYR A 339 -6.41 26.52 -18.30
CA TYR A 339 -7.65 26.15 -18.97
C TYR A 339 -8.83 25.99 -18.00
N ILE A 340 -8.60 26.06 -16.69
CA ILE A 340 -9.62 25.89 -15.65
C ILE A 340 -9.76 27.20 -14.87
N LYS A 341 -10.95 27.81 -14.90
CA LYS A 341 -11.23 29.08 -14.22
C LYS A 341 -12.30 28.97 -13.16
N LYS A 342 -13.20 27.99 -13.26
CA LYS A 342 -14.37 27.86 -12.37
C LYS A 342 -14.37 26.56 -11.57
N GLY A 343 -14.00 25.45 -12.21
CA GLY A 343 -13.98 24.14 -11.59
C GLY A 343 -12.88 23.96 -10.55
N GLN A 344 -13.00 22.89 -9.77
CA GLN A 344 -11.97 22.48 -8.81
C GLN A 344 -11.01 21.47 -9.46
N VAL A 345 -9.76 21.41 -9.01
CA VAL A 345 -8.74 20.48 -9.52
C VAL A 345 -8.30 19.54 -8.41
N LEU A 346 -8.47 18.24 -8.63
CA LEU A 346 -7.92 17.18 -7.81
C LEU A 346 -7.04 16.31 -8.69
N SER A 347 -5.76 16.16 -8.34
CA SER A 347 -4.84 15.25 -9.02
C SER A 347 -4.45 14.09 -8.11
N LEU A 348 -4.64 12.87 -8.59
CA LEU A 348 -4.12 11.65 -8.00
C LEU A 348 -2.88 11.23 -8.80
N LEU A 349 -1.74 11.19 -8.13
CA LEU A 349 -0.43 10.99 -8.73
C LEU A 349 0.11 9.61 -8.33
N MET A 350 0.59 8.84 -9.30
CA MET A 350 1.48 7.71 -9.07
C MET A 350 2.90 8.14 -9.40
N SER A 351 3.79 8.12 -8.41
CA SER A 351 5.16 8.60 -8.60
C SER A 351 6.08 7.50 -9.09
N ASP A 352 6.77 7.79 -10.20
CA ASP A 352 7.91 7.05 -10.72
C ASP A 352 9.23 7.80 -10.45
N LEU A 353 9.30 8.59 -9.36
CA LEU A 353 10.47 9.36 -8.98
C LEU A 353 10.88 9.06 -7.53
N ILE A 354 12.18 9.03 -7.29
CA ILE A 354 12.77 8.62 -5.99
C ILE A 354 12.38 9.52 -4.81
N ASP A 355 12.11 10.79 -5.07
CA ASP A 355 11.76 11.78 -4.05
C ASP A 355 10.30 12.25 -4.13
N ASP A 356 9.49 11.62 -4.97
CA ASP A 356 8.07 11.92 -5.13
C ASP A 356 7.77 13.42 -5.37
N LEU A 357 8.70 14.14 -6.02
CA LEU A 357 8.58 15.57 -6.26
C LEU A 357 7.53 15.85 -7.35
N ILE A 358 6.36 16.31 -6.92
CA ILE A 358 5.17 16.49 -7.78
C ILE A 358 5.39 17.39 -9.01
N GLN A 359 6.32 18.34 -8.92
CA GLN A 359 6.68 19.24 -10.02
C GLN A 359 7.37 18.53 -11.18
N PHE A 360 7.93 17.35 -10.94
CA PHE A 360 8.64 16.56 -11.95
C PHE A 360 7.80 15.39 -12.47
N ILE A 361 6.76 14.95 -11.73
CA ILE A 361 5.84 13.90 -12.19
C ILE A 361 5.08 14.42 -13.41
N ALA A 362 5.31 13.79 -14.56
CA ALA A 362 4.76 14.21 -15.86
C ALA A 362 5.03 15.70 -16.18
N SER A 363 6.13 16.26 -15.67
CA SER A 363 6.45 17.70 -15.77
C SER A 363 5.46 18.62 -15.03
N GLY A 364 4.70 18.13 -14.04
CA GLY A 364 3.87 18.94 -13.14
C GLY A 364 2.73 19.74 -13.81
N PRO A 365 1.88 19.12 -14.66
CA PRO A 365 0.84 19.84 -15.42
C PRO A 365 -0.21 20.52 -14.53
N THR A 366 -0.44 19.97 -13.33
CA THR A 366 -1.38 20.47 -12.32
C THR A 366 -0.67 21.11 -11.12
N VAL A 367 0.61 21.45 -11.26
CA VAL A 367 1.37 22.17 -10.22
C VAL A 367 1.30 23.67 -10.50
N LEU A 368 1.10 24.46 -9.43
CA LEU A 368 1.13 25.91 -9.54
C LEU A 368 2.53 26.38 -9.95
N GLN A 369 2.57 27.33 -10.88
CA GLN A 369 3.82 27.98 -11.22
C GLN A 369 4.32 28.78 -10.01
N THR A 370 5.57 28.55 -9.62
CA THR A 370 6.21 29.20 -8.47
C THR A 370 7.22 30.25 -8.93
N SER A 371 7.58 31.18 -8.06
CA SER A 371 8.66 32.15 -8.34
C SER A 371 9.99 31.46 -8.67
N SER A 372 10.30 30.37 -7.97
CA SER A 372 11.51 29.57 -8.27
C SER A 372 11.51 28.98 -9.67
N MET A 373 10.34 28.58 -10.21
CA MET A 373 10.23 28.12 -11.60
C MET A 373 10.45 29.27 -12.61
N GLN A 374 10.00 30.48 -12.28
CA GLN A 374 10.22 31.68 -13.08
C GLN A 374 11.71 32.05 -13.10
N GLU A 375 12.36 32.08 -11.94
CA GLU A 375 13.80 32.34 -11.82
C GLU A 375 14.63 31.33 -12.62
N LEU A 376 14.27 30.04 -12.58
CA LEU A 376 14.96 28.99 -13.33
C LEU A 376 14.76 29.16 -14.85
N SER A 377 13.55 29.51 -15.26
CA SER A 377 13.24 29.89 -16.64
C SER A 377 14.10 31.07 -17.09
N ASP A 378 14.16 32.15 -16.30
CA ASP A 378 14.95 33.34 -16.60
C ASP A 378 16.44 33.01 -16.71
N GLN A 379 16.97 32.16 -15.84
CA GLN A 379 18.35 31.69 -15.91
C GLN A 379 18.61 30.86 -17.18
N ILE A 380 17.65 30.04 -17.62
CA ILE A 380 17.77 29.25 -18.84
C ILE A 380 17.81 30.17 -20.06
N VAL A 381 16.85 31.09 -20.19
CA VAL A 381 16.72 31.95 -21.39
C VAL A 381 17.82 33.00 -21.48
N THR A 382 18.48 33.35 -20.38
CA THR A 382 19.62 34.30 -20.35
C THR A 382 20.99 33.62 -20.39
N SER A 383 21.07 32.30 -20.21
CA SER A 383 22.33 31.57 -20.19
C SER A 383 22.99 31.53 -21.57
N SER A 384 24.26 31.94 -21.65
CA SER A 384 25.07 31.83 -22.88
C SER A 384 25.18 30.39 -23.41
N LYS A 385 25.09 29.39 -22.53
CA LYS A 385 25.08 27.97 -22.92
C LYS A 385 23.84 27.64 -23.75
N TRP A 386 22.67 28.13 -23.36
CA TRP A 386 21.41 27.76 -24.01
C TRP A 386 21.08 28.69 -25.17
N THR A 387 21.40 29.98 -25.07
CA THR A 387 21.20 30.96 -26.14
C THR A 387 22.08 30.71 -27.37
N SER A 388 23.18 29.96 -27.23
CA SER A 388 24.02 29.53 -28.35
C SER A 388 23.53 28.25 -29.05
N ILE A 389 22.62 27.50 -28.42
CA ILE A 389 22.13 26.20 -28.92
C ILE A 389 20.69 26.32 -29.44
N LEU A 390 19.86 27.13 -28.79
CA LEU A 390 18.43 27.21 -29.06
C LEU A 390 18.06 28.48 -29.86
N PRO A 391 17.15 28.38 -30.84
CA PRO A 391 16.62 29.54 -31.54
C PRO A 391 15.89 30.53 -30.61
N PRO A 392 15.90 31.85 -30.91
CA PRO A 392 15.17 32.87 -30.13
C PRO A 392 13.69 32.53 -29.90
N ASP A 393 12.99 32.07 -30.94
CA ASP A 393 11.57 31.71 -30.85
C ASP A 393 11.30 30.57 -29.84
N ILE A 394 12.26 29.65 -29.65
CA ILE A 394 12.18 28.58 -28.64
C ILE A 394 12.44 29.13 -27.23
N LEU A 395 13.42 30.03 -27.10
CA LEU A 395 13.76 30.67 -25.82
C LEU A 395 12.61 31.51 -25.30
N ASP A 396 11.94 32.27 -26.16
CA ASP A 396 10.75 33.06 -25.79
C ASP A 396 9.62 32.17 -25.22
N LYS A 397 9.49 30.94 -25.73
CA LYS A 397 8.47 29.97 -25.28
C LYS A 397 8.83 29.27 -23.96
N LEU A 398 10.10 29.29 -23.58
CA LEU A 398 10.58 28.77 -22.29
C LEU A 398 10.39 29.79 -21.17
N GLN A 399 10.17 31.06 -21.51
CA GLN A 399 9.91 32.10 -20.53
C GLN A 399 8.57 31.88 -19.80
N VAL A 400 8.63 31.63 -18.50
CA VAL A 400 7.45 31.47 -17.66
C VAL A 400 6.92 32.85 -17.25
N SER A 401 5.79 33.25 -17.82
CA SER A 401 5.12 34.50 -17.44
C SER A 401 4.32 34.34 -16.14
N PRO A 402 4.17 35.40 -15.33
CA PRO A 402 3.26 35.40 -14.18
C PRO A 402 1.81 35.10 -14.61
N LEU A 403 1.12 34.26 -13.84
CA LEU A 403 -0.30 33.98 -14.06
C LEU A 403 -1.12 35.27 -13.93
N SER A 404 -1.90 35.60 -14.96
CA SER A 404 -2.85 36.70 -14.96
C SER A 404 -4.27 36.18 -14.70
N GLY A 405 -4.87 36.58 -13.57
CA GLY A 405 -6.25 36.25 -13.19
C GLY A 405 -6.39 35.31 -11.98
N PRO A 406 -7.63 34.88 -11.65
CA PRO A 406 -7.89 33.98 -10.52
C PRO A 406 -7.17 32.64 -10.73
N VAL A 407 -6.43 32.22 -9.70
CA VAL A 407 -5.63 30.99 -9.69
C VAL A 407 -6.43 29.89 -9.03
N VAL A 408 -6.75 28.83 -9.78
CA VAL A 408 -7.33 27.62 -9.22
C VAL A 408 -6.26 26.91 -8.40
N ILE A 409 -6.53 26.66 -7.12
CA ILE A 409 -5.61 25.95 -6.23
C ILE A 409 -5.88 24.43 -6.39
N PRO A 410 -4.92 23.66 -6.92
CA PRO A 410 -5.10 22.23 -7.11
C PRO A 410 -4.82 21.45 -5.81
N HIS A 411 -5.57 20.37 -5.60
CA HIS A 411 -5.26 19.35 -4.60
C HIS A 411 -4.44 18.24 -5.26
N ASN A 412 -3.13 18.23 -5.07
CA ASN A 412 -2.25 17.20 -5.63
C ASN A 412 -1.90 16.16 -4.56
N ILE A 413 -2.24 14.90 -4.80
CA ILE A 413 -2.11 13.81 -3.84
C ILE A 413 -1.37 12.64 -4.48
N ILE A 414 -0.25 12.23 -3.89
CA ILE A 414 0.43 11.00 -4.28
C ILE A 414 -0.30 9.83 -3.66
N VAL A 415 -0.90 8.98 -4.51
CA VAL A 415 -1.70 7.82 -4.09
C VAL A 415 -0.91 6.51 -4.15
N ALA A 416 0.21 6.50 -4.87
CA ALA A 416 1.15 5.38 -4.90
C ALA A 416 2.57 5.84 -5.25
N SER A 417 3.54 5.19 -4.64
CA SER A 417 4.98 5.38 -4.82
C SER A 417 5.72 4.04 -4.70
N ASN A 418 7.02 4.06 -4.95
CA ASN A 418 7.88 2.89 -4.72
C ASN A 418 7.87 2.45 -3.25
N ARG A 419 7.76 3.40 -2.32
CA ARG A 419 7.67 3.12 -0.87
C ARG A 419 6.43 2.30 -0.53
N ASP A 420 5.29 2.58 -1.17
CA ASP A 420 4.06 1.84 -0.95
C ASP A 420 4.17 0.40 -1.46
N ALA A 421 4.82 0.20 -2.63
CA ALA A 421 5.10 -1.13 -3.16
C ALA A 421 6.05 -1.94 -2.24
N LEU A 422 7.11 -1.31 -1.74
CA LEU A 422 8.04 -1.92 -0.78
C LEU A 422 7.38 -2.23 0.57
N ALA A 423 6.48 -1.37 1.05
CA ALA A 423 5.68 -1.62 2.26
C ALA A 423 4.78 -2.86 2.10
N GLU A 424 4.15 -3.00 0.94
CA GLU A 424 3.33 -4.17 0.64
C GLU A 424 4.15 -5.45 0.53
N LEU A 425 5.34 -5.39 -0.10
CA LEU A 425 6.28 -6.50 -0.12
C LEU A 425 6.77 -6.88 1.28
N LYS A 426 7.10 -5.89 2.13
CA LYS A 426 7.47 -6.13 3.52
C LYS A 426 6.37 -6.88 4.26
N ASN A 427 5.12 -6.43 4.13
CA ASN A 427 3.98 -7.10 4.74
C ASN A 427 3.82 -8.54 4.22
N TYR A 428 3.96 -8.74 2.90
CA TYR A 428 3.90 -10.05 2.28
C TYR A 428 4.97 -10.98 2.88
N PHE A 429 6.24 -10.61 2.85
CA PHE A 429 7.33 -11.46 3.36
C PHE A 429 7.25 -11.70 4.87
N THR A 430 6.87 -10.68 5.65
CA THR A 430 6.62 -10.82 7.09
C THR A 430 5.55 -11.87 7.37
N SER A 431 4.45 -11.84 6.61
CA SER A 431 3.37 -12.84 6.75
C SER A 431 3.77 -14.26 6.34
N HIS A 432 4.87 -14.41 5.59
CA HIS A 432 5.46 -15.70 5.19
C HIS A 432 6.69 -16.08 6.03
N GLY A 433 6.86 -15.44 7.20
CA GLY A 433 7.87 -15.79 8.20
C GLY A 433 9.29 -15.30 7.90
N TYR A 434 9.44 -14.32 7.01
CA TYR A 434 10.71 -13.61 6.84
C TYR A 434 10.81 -12.44 7.83
N ASP A 435 12.00 -12.19 8.33
CA ASP A 435 12.39 -10.92 8.91
C ASP A 435 12.62 -9.92 7.76
N ALA A 436 11.57 -9.15 7.43
CA ALA A 436 11.52 -8.34 6.22
C ALA A 436 11.84 -6.85 6.49
N HIS A 437 12.81 -6.33 5.75
CA HIS A 437 13.35 -4.98 5.91
C HIS A 437 13.33 -4.22 4.59
N ILE A 438 12.80 -2.99 4.63
CA ILE A 438 12.97 -2.04 3.54
C ILE A 438 14.29 -1.32 3.81
N VAL A 439 15.30 -1.60 3.00
CA VAL A 439 16.64 -1.03 3.16
C VAL A 439 16.65 0.39 2.61
N THR A 440 16.12 0.57 1.40
CA THR A 440 16.04 1.88 0.75
C THR A 440 14.91 1.90 -0.28
N ALA A 441 14.28 3.06 -0.44
CA ALA A 441 13.41 3.37 -1.58
C ALA A 441 14.08 4.41 -2.50
N ARG A 442 15.40 4.55 -2.37
CA ARG A 442 16.20 5.58 -3.03
C ARG A 442 17.47 5.02 -3.68
N LEU A 443 17.44 3.76 -4.10
CA LEU A 443 18.55 3.17 -4.82
C LEU A 443 18.83 3.97 -6.10
N ARG A 444 20.09 4.38 -6.28
CA ARG A 444 20.59 5.19 -7.40
C ARG A 444 22.02 4.78 -7.71
N GLY A 445 22.42 4.99 -8.96
CA GLY A 445 23.79 4.76 -9.43
C GLY A 445 23.83 3.83 -10.63
N ASP A 446 25.04 3.49 -11.04
CA ASP A 446 25.29 2.58 -12.15
C ASP A 446 24.89 1.15 -11.77
N ALA A 447 24.02 0.55 -12.58
CA ALA A 447 23.44 -0.78 -12.36
C ALA A 447 24.51 -1.87 -12.29
N THR A 448 25.59 -1.75 -13.09
CA THR A 448 26.71 -2.70 -13.03
C THR A 448 27.41 -2.63 -11.68
N ASN A 449 27.75 -1.44 -11.18
CA ASN A 449 28.41 -1.29 -9.88
C ASN A 449 27.53 -1.77 -8.72
N ILE A 450 26.25 -1.40 -8.74
CA ILE A 450 25.29 -1.82 -7.71
C ILE A 450 25.11 -3.35 -7.72
N GLY A 451 25.16 -4.00 -8.89
CA GLY A 451 25.14 -5.46 -8.98
C GLY A 451 26.32 -6.11 -8.23
N LYS A 452 27.50 -5.50 -8.26
CA LYS A 452 28.67 -5.97 -7.49
C LYS A 452 28.46 -5.78 -5.99
N ASP A 453 27.90 -4.64 -5.59
CA ASP A 453 27.57 -4.38 -4.19
C ASP A 453 26.53 -5.40 -3.67
N PHE A 454 25.58 -5.82 -4.50
CA PHE A 454 24.64 -6.89 -4.13
C PHE A 454 25.32 -8.26 -3.98
N ALA A 455 26.31 -8.58 -4.81
CA ALA A 455 27.09 -9.81 -4.65
C ALA A 455 27.91 -9.80 -3.35
N GLU A 456 28.49 -8.65 -2.98
CA GLU A 456 29.14 -8.46 -1.68
C GLU A 456 28.13 -8.65 -0.54
N LEU A 457 26.95 -8.05 -0.63
CA LEU A 457 25.87 -8.23 0.36
C LEU A 457 25.46 -9.69 0.52
N ILE A 458 25.26 -10.42 -0.58
CA ILE A 458 24.82 -11.83 -0.56
C ILE A 458 25.89 -12.74 0.07
N THR A 459 27.18 -12.43 -0.15
CA THR A 459 28.30 -13.20 0.41
C THR A 459 28.69 -12.79 1.83
N THR A 460 28.09 -11.72 2.35
CA THR A 460 28.36 -11.22 3.70
C THR A 460 27.66 -12.06 4.76
N GLY A 461 28.40 -12.44 5.81
CA GLY A 461 27.86 -13.17 6.95
C GLY A 461 26.80 -12.35 7.70
N ARG A 462 25.83 -13.05 8.32
CA ARG A 462 24.65 -12.44 8.97
C ARG A 462 24.99 -11.27 9.91
N GLU A 463 26.06 -11.41 10.68
CA GLU A 463 26.49 -10.41 11.69
C GLU A 463 27.02 -9.12 11.08
N SER A 464 27.58 -9.17 9.87
CA SER A 464 28.17 -8.01 9.17
C SER A 464 27.22 -7.40 8.14
N LEU A 465 26.03 -7.97 7.94
CA LEU A 465 25.03 -7.41 7.02
C LEU A 465 24.67 -5.95 7.35
N PRO A 466 24.45 -5.52 8.62
CA PRO A 466 24.13 -4.13 8.93
C PRO A 466 25.14 -3.12 8.37
N ASP A 467 26.44 -3.45 8.40
CA ASP A 467 27.49 -2.57 7.89
C ASP A 467 27.44 -2.41 6.37
N ILE A 468 27.16 -3.51 5.65
CA ILE A 468 27.02 -3.48 4.19
C ILE A 468 25.73 -2.77 3.76
N LEU A 469 24.64 -2.89 4.53
CA LEU A 469 23.38 -2.21 4.22
C LEU A 469 23.50 -0.68 4.20
N VAL A 470 24.47 -0.11 4.93
CA VAL A 470 24.76 1.34 4.88
C VAL A 470 25.16 1.80 3.48
N LYS A 471 25.85 0.96 2.68
CA LYS A 471 26.22 1.28 1.29
C LYS A 471 24.99 1.57 0.41
N PHE A 472 23.86 0.94 0.74
CA PHE A 472 22.59 1.12 0.03
C PHE A 472 21.72 2.25 0.62
N GLY A 473 22.23 2.98 1.62
CA GLY A 473 21.46 3.98 2.36
C GLY A 473 20.57 3.41 3.46
N GLY A 474 20.79 2.15 3.85
CA GLY A 474 20.20 1.56 5.05
C GLY A 474 20.71 2.24 6.33
N ARG A 475 19.96 2.08 7.42
CA ARG A 475 20.40 2.54 8.75
C ARG A 475 21.11 1.42 9.49
N ASN A 476 22.19 1.78 10.18
CA ASN A 476 22.85 0.88 11.13
C ASN A 476 22.08 0.94 12.46
N ASP A 477 20.84 0.46 12.45
CA ASP A 477 20.07 0.29 13.68
C ASP A 477 20.44 -1.10 14.22
N GLU A 478 20.89 -1.19 15.48
CA GLU A 478 21.40 -2.39 16.18
C GLU A 478 20.34 -3.51 16.37
N ALA A 479 19.67 -3.92 15.30
CA ALA A 479 18.74 -5.03 15.29
C ALA A 479 19.47 -6.31 14.85
N LEU A 480 19.40 -7.34 15.69
CA LEU A 480 19.76 -8.71 15.31
C LEU A 480 18.81 -9.17 14.18
N LEU A 481 19.32 -9.25 12.95
CA LEU A 481 18.59 -9.82 11.82
C LEU A 481 18.22 -11.28 12.11
N GLY A 482 17.02 -11.71 11.73
CA GLY A 482 16.58 -13.11 11.84
C GLY A 482 17.40 -14.08 10.97
N ASN A 483 17.12 -15.39 11.06
CA ASN A 483 17.78 -16.38 10.20
C ASN A 483 17.20 -16.42 8.78
N LYS A 484 15.96 -15.97 8.59
CA LYS A 484 15.28 -15.95 7.30
C LYS A 484 14.93 -14.50 6.97
N ILE A 485 15.70 -13.86 6.10
CA ILE A 485 15.70 -12.41 5.90
C ILE A 485 15.16 -12.09 4.51
N ALA A 486 14.34 -11.03 4.41
CA ALA A 486 13.97 -10.41 3.14
C ALA A 486 14.42 -8.95 3.13
N LEU A 487 15.42 -8.62 2.33
CA LEU A 487 15.92 -7.26 2.15
C LEU A 487 15.32 -6.68 0.87
N LEU A 488 14.64 -5.55 1.01
CA LEU A 488 13.86 -4.92 -0.05
C LEU A 488 14.47 -3.56 -0.38
N PHE A 489 14.74 -3.36 -1.67
CA PHE A 489 15.31 -2.13 -2.21
C PHE A 489 14.41 -1.65 -3.34
N GLY A 490 14.36 -0.35 -3.51
CA GLY A 490 13.74 0.25 -4.67
C GLY A 490 14.30 1.61 -4.96
N GLY A 491 14.03 2.09 -6.17
CA GLY A 491 14.63 3.28 -6.73
C GLY A 491 14.82 3.11 -8.23
N GLU A 492 15.71 3.90 -8.80
CA GLU A 492 15.93 3.96 -10.24
C GLU A 492 17.43 4.03 -10.50
N THR A 493 17.97 2.98 -11.14
CA THR A 493 19.39 2.90 -11.48
C THR A 493 19.62 3.29 -12.94
N THR A 494 20.87 3.53 -13.33
CA THR A 494 21.25 3.88 -14.69
C THR A 494 22.19 2.84 -15.28
N VAL A 495 22.22 2.74 -16.60
CA VAL A 495 23.17 1.89 -17.33
C VAL A 495 24.07 2.77 -18.18
N ILE A 496 25.37 2.52 -18.11
CA ILE A 496 26.32 3.05 -19.08
C ILE A 496 26.29 2.14 -20.31
N ILE A 497 25.83 2.67 -21.44
CA ILE A 497 25.76 1.92 -22.70
C ILE A 497 27.18 1.76 -23.28
N ARG A 498 27.64 0.52 -23.39
CA ARG A 498 28.99 0.14 -23.86
C ARG A 498 29.01 -0.44 -25.27
N GLY A 499 27.86 -0.91 -25.76
CA GLY A 499 27.73 -1.53 -27.07
C GLY A 499 26.32 -1.38 -27.66
N SER A 500 26.06 -2.08 -28.77
CA SER A 500 24.77 -2.09 -29.47
C SER A 500 23.82 -3.20 -29.02
N GLY A 501 24.13 -3.87 -27.90
CA GLY A 501 23.29 -4.91 -27.32
C GLY A 501 21.94 -4.40 -26.85
N ARG A 502 21.07 -5.35 -26.46
CA ARG A 502 19.77 -5.05 -25.85
C ARG A 502 19.78 -5.47 -24.39
N GLY A 503 19.11 -4.69 -23.55
CA GLY A 503 19.03 -4.94 -22.12
C GLY A 503 18.42 -3.75 -21.39
N GLY A 504 18.43 -3.83 -20.07
CA GLY A 504 18.03 -2.75 -19.19
C GLY A 504 18.78 -2.80 -17.88
N ARG A 505 18.48 -1.84 -17.00
CA ARG A 505 19.18 -1.64 -15.72
C ARG A 505 18.95 -2.77 -14.75
N CYS A 506 17.75 -3.34 -14.68
CA CYS A 506 17.48 -4.48 -13.80
C CYS A 506 18.18 -5.75 -14.31
N GLN A 507 18.15 -6.00 -15.62
CA GLN A 507 18.85 -7.10 -16.27
C GLN A 507 20.37 -6.99 -16.13
N GLU A 508 20.93 -5.80 -16.31
CA GLU A 508 22.37 -5.52 -16.17
C GLU A 508 22.84 -5.67 -14.72
N MET A 509 22.06 -5.15 -13.76
CA MET A 509 22.33 -5.32 -12.34
C MET A 509 22.34 -6.79 -11.91
N ALA A 510 21.33 -7.55 -12.34
CA ALA A 510 21.29 -8.98 -12.08
C ALA A 510 22.47 -9.71 -12.71
N LEU A 511 22.84 -9.36 -13.95
CA LEU A 511 23.96 -9.99 -14.65
C LEU A 511 25.31 -9.69 -13.96
N SER A 512 25.52 -8.45 -13.55
CA SER A 512 26.71 -8.04 -12.81
C SER A 512 26.82 -8.74 -11.46
N CYS A 513 25.70 -8.87 -10.74
CA CYS A 513 25.63 -9.62 -9.48
C CYS A 513 25.96 -11.11 -9.70
N PHE A 514 25.36 -11.72 -10.71
CA PHE A 514 25.58 -13.11 -11.10
C PHE A 514 27.04 -13.41 -11.42
N ILE A 515 27.69 -12.59 -12.26
CA ILE A 515 29.11 -12.72 -12.63
C ILE A 515 30.00 -12.64 -11.38
N SER A 516 29.71 -11.68 -10.50
CA SER A 516 30.48 -11.45 -9.28
C SER A 516 30.37 -12.63 -8.31
N LEU A 517 29.18 -13.23 -8.18
CA LEU A 517 28.96 -14.42 -7.36
C LEU A 517 29.62 -15.67 -7.95
N CYS A 518 29.55 -15.87 -9.27
CA CYS A 518 30.22 -16.98 -9.95
C CYS A 518 31.75 -16.92 -9.85
N SER A 519 32.30 -15.72 -9.62
CA SER A 519 33.75 -15.48 -9.45
C SER A 519 34.19 -15.47 -7.99
N CYS A 520 33.26 -15.57 -7.04
CA CYS A 520 33.57 -15.48 -5.62
C CYS A 520 34.11 -16.81 -5.08
N SER A 521 35.13 -16.74 -4.22
CA SER A 521 35.65 -17.91 -3.50
C SER A 521 34.80 -18.27 -2.28
N THR A 522 33.98 -17.35 -1.79
CA THR A 522 33.10 -17.54 -0.64
C THR A 522 31.79 -18.17 -1.09
N THR A 523 31.40 -19.30 -0.48
CA THR A 523 30.09 -19.89 -0.72
C THR A 523 29.01 -19.04 -0.07
N PRO A 524 28.06 -18.47 -0.83
CA PRO A 524 26.97 -17.70 -0.24
C PRO A 524 26.00 -18.61 0.53
N PRO A 525 25.28 -18.09 1.53
CA PRO A 525 24.14 -18.79 2.12
C PRO A 525 23.06 -19.06 1.06
N PRO A 526 22.06 -19.91 1.33
CA PRO A 526 20.89 -20.00 0.48
C PRO A 526 20.25 -18.62 0.25
N PHE A 527 20.09 -18.23 -1.01
CA PHE A 527 19.64 -16.90 -1.42
C PHE A 527 18.74 -16.92 -2.66
N LEU A 528 18.01 -15.82 -2.83
CA LEU A 528 17.40 -15.42 -4.09
C LEU A 528 17.70 -13.94 -4.32
N PHE A 529 18.18 -13.61 -5.51
CA PHE A 529 18.29 -12.23 -5.99
C PHE A 529 17.29 -12.00 -7.11
N MET A 530 16.57 -10.87 -7.04
CA MET A 530 15.68 -10.42 -8.10
C MET A 530 15.83 -8.92 -8.28
N ALA A 531 15.89 -8.46 -9.53
CA ALA A 531 15.74 -7.06 -9.89
C ALA A 531 14.69 -6.95 -11.00
N ALA A 532 13.67 -6.10 -10.83
CA ALA A 532 12.62 -5.91 -11.82
C ALA A 532 12.00 -4.50 -11.82
N GLY A 533 11.71 -3.99 -13.02
CA GLY A 533 10.90 -2.79 -13.25
C GLY A 533 9.43 -3.07 -12.96
N THR A 534 8.78 -2.22 -12.17
CA THR A 534 7.38 -2.42 -11.76
C THR A 534 6.37 -2.26 -12.88
N ASP A 535 6.75 -1.59 -13.97
CA ASP A 535 5.95 -1.47 -15.19
C ASP A 535 5.97 -2.72 -16.07
N GLY A 536 6.78 -3.71 -15.70
CA GLY A 536 6.95 -4.96 -16.42
C GLY A 536 7.96 -4.89 -17.57
N LEU A 537 8.66 -3.76 -17.72
CA LEU A 537 9.63 -3.49 -18.77
C LEU A 537 10.96 -3.00 -18.17
N ASP A 538 12.05 -3.25 -18.87
CA ASP A 538 13.40 -2.85 -18.46
C ASP A 538 14.22 -2.57 -19.71
N GLY A 539 14.56 -1.29 -19.91
CA GLY A 539 15.12 -0.80 -21.17
C GLY A 539 14.17 -1.01 -22.37
N PRO A 540 14.69 -1.04 -23.60
CA PRO A 540 13.91 -1.28 -24.82
C PRO A 540 13.64 -2.79 -25.03
N THR A 541 13.10 -3.46 -24.02
CA THR A 541 12.85 -4.91 -24.01
C THR A 541 11.45 -5.25 -23.52
N ASP A 542 11.00 -6.48 -23.76
CA ASP A 542 9.73 -7.05 -23.27
C ASP A 542 9.85 -7.67 -21.86
N ALA A 543 11.02 -7.54 -21.24
CA ALA A 543 11.32 -8.11 -19.93
C ALA A 543 11.33 -7.03 -18.86
N ALA A 544 10.90 -7.37 -17.65
CA ALA A 544 10.97 -6.51 -16.47
C ALA A 544 12.35 -6.55 -15.80
N GLY A 545 13.13 -7.62 -16.01
CA GLY A 545 14.35 -7.86 -15.24
C GLY A 545 14.75 -9.33 -15.21
N ALA A 546 15.46 -9.74 -14.17
CA ALA A 546 15.91 -11.12 -13.99
C ALA A 546 15.98 -11.52 -12.51
N PHE A 547 15.97 -12.83 -12.25
CA PHE A 547 16.17 -13.41 -10.93
C PHE A 547 17.03 -14.67 -11.00
N PHE A 548 17.72 -15.01 -9.92
CA PHE A 548 18.49 -16.25 -9.79
C PHE A 548 18.73 -16.61 -8.32
N THR A 549 19.14 -17.86 -8.10
CA THR A 549 19.39 -18.49 -6.79
C THR A 549 20.76 -19.18 -6.78
N ASN A 550 21.11 -19.85 -5.68
CA ASN A 550 22.34 -20.67 -5.61
C ASN A 550 22.40 -21.73 -6.72
N ASP A 551 21.27 -22.38 -7.03
CA ASP A 551 21.21 -23.49 -7.99
C ASP A 551 21.49 -23.03 -9.44
N ASP A 552 21.35 -21.73 -9.68
CA ASP A 552 21.66 -21.12 -10.97
C ASP A 552 23.14 -20.70 -11.07
N LEU A 553 23.94 -20.69 -10.00
CA LEU A 553 25.33 -20.25 -10.12
C LEU A 553 26.17 -21.27 -10.89
N ASN A 554 26.83 -20.82 -11.96
CA ASN A 554 27.74 -21.65 -12.76
C ASN A 554 28.99 -20.88 -13.19
N GLY A 555 30.12 -21.17 -12.52
CA GLY A 555 31.40 -20.54 -12.80
C GLY A 555 31.98 -20.81 -14.20
N THR A 556 31.50 -21.83 -14.93
CA THR A 556 32.02 -22.10 -16.28
C THR A 556 31.55 -21.10 -17.32
N ILE A 557 30.45 -20.38 -17.06
CA ILE A 557 29.87 -19.41 -18.01
C ILE A 557 30.25 -17.96 -17.70
N THR A 558 31.08 -17.72 -16.67
CA THR A 558 31.46 -16.37 -16.23
C THR A 558 32.04 -15.53 -17.38
N SER A 559 33.00 -16.08 -18.14
CA SER A 559 33.64 -15.35 -19.25
C SER A 559 32.66 -15.05 -20.39
N GLU A 560 31.68 -15.92 -20.63
CA GLU A 560 30.62 -15.66 -21.60
C GLU A 560 29.69 -14.55 -21.11
N ALA A 561 29.23 -14.64 -19.86
CA ALA A 561 28.38 -13.63 -19.22
C ALA A 561 29.03 -12.24 -19.22
N GLU A 562 30.33 -12.15 -18.94
CA GLU A 562 31.11 -10.91 -19.03
C GLU A 562 31.07 -10.29 -20.44
N SER A 563 31.14 -11.11 -21.49
CA SER A 563 31.05 -10.61 -22.88
C SER A 563 29.71 -9.93 -23.15
N TYR A 564 28.60 -10.51 -22.66
CA TYR A 564 27.28 -9.87 -22.75
C TYR A 564 27.20 -8.57 -21.96
N LEU A 565 27.81 -8.51 -20.77
CA LEU A 565 27.85 -7.30 -19.95
C LEU A 565 28.63 -6.17 -20.64
N GLN A 566 29.80 -6.48 -21.23
CA GLN A 566 30.64 -5.49 -21.93
C GLN A 566 30.01 -4.94 -23.21
N THR A 567 29.04 -5.64 -23.79
CA THR A 567 28.33 -5.22 -25.00
C THR A 567 26.93 -4.65 -24.73
N SER A 568 26.58 -4.43 -23.45
CA SER A 568 25.24 -4.00 -23.02
C SER A 568 24.12 -4.92 -23.52
N ASN A 569 24.37 -6.23 -23.52
CA ASN A 569 23.50 -7.24 -24.12
C ASN A 569 22.88 -8.20 -23.09
N SER A 570 22.54 -7.70 -21.90
CA SER A 570 22.00 -8.51 -20.79
C SER A 570 20.69 -9.24 -21.14
N TYR A 571 19.88 -8.69 -22.06
CA TYR A 571 18.67 -9.35 -22.55
C TYR A 571 18.95 -10.69 -23.21
N SER A 572 19.93 -10.72 -24.11
CA SER A 572 20.25 -11.93 -24.86
C SER A 572 20.78 -13.02 -23.92
N PHE A 573 21.63 -12.64 -22.96
CA PHE A 573 22.10 -13.55 -21.92
C PHE A 573 20.93 -14.18 -21.17
N TRP A 574 20.06 -13.39 -20.56
CA TRP A 574 18.94 -13.92 -19.77
C TRP A 574 17.93 -14.69 -20.62
N SER A 575 17.77 -14.36 -21.90
CA SER A 575 16.89 -15.10 -22.81
C SER A 575 17.38 -16.51 -23.14
N MET A 576 18.70 -16.73 -23.12
CA MET A 576 19.31 -18.03 -23.44
C MET A 576 19.64 -18.82 -22.17
N TYR A 577 20.05 -18.11 -21.12
CA TYR A 577 20.48 -18.72 -19.87
C TYR A 577 19.34 -19.52 -19.22
N ASN A 578 19.61 -20.80 -18.90
CA ASN A 578 18.64 -21.74 -18.34
C ASN A 578 17.31 -21.79 -19.12
N ASP A 579 17.38 -21.71 -20.46
CA ASP A 579 16.23 -21.67 -21.37
C ASP A 579 15.27 -20.48 -21.09
N GLY A 580 15.82 -19.37 -20.60
CA GLY A 580 15.06 -18.16 -20.31
C GLY A 580 14.31 -18.18 -18.98
N ARG A 581 14.43 -19.23 -18.16
CA ARG A 581 13.70 -19.37 -16.89
C ARG A 581 14.03 -18.27 -15.88
N ASN A 582 15.23 -17.69 -15.95
CA ASN A 582 15.67 -16.59 -15.09
C ASN A 582 15.24 -15.21 -15.61
N HIS A 583 14.63 -15.13 -16.80
CA HIS A 583 14.22 -13.88 -17.44
C HIS A 583 12.78 -13.52 -17.07
N ILE A 584 12.58 -12.37 -16.45
CA ILE A 584 11.26 -11.96 -15.98
C ILE A 584 10.52 -11.28 -17.13
N LYS A 585 9.59 -11.98 -17.78
CA LYS A 585 8.75 -11.45 -18.88
C LYS A 585 7.28 -11.42 -18.49
N LEU A 586 6.88 -10.35 -17.80
CA LEU A 586 5.50 -10.15 -17.34
C LEU A 586 4.61 -9.48 -18.39
N GLY A 587 5.24 -8.77 -19.34
CA GLY A 587 4.56 -7.78 -20.17
C GLY A 587 4.11 -6.55 -19.36
N PRO A 588 3.46 -5.55 -20.00
CA PRO A 588 3.07 -4.32 -19.34
C PRO A 588 2.08 -4.57 -18.18
N THR A 589 2.49 -4.22 -16.96
CA THR A 589 1.68 -4.42 -15.74
C THR A 589 0.56 -3.39 -15.60
N GLY A 590 0.67 -2.25 -16.30
CA GLY A 590 -0.26 -1.13 -16.16
C GLY A 590 0.00 -0.26 -14.92
N THR A 591 1.19 -0.33 -14.33
CA THR A 591 1.66 0.57 -13.26
C THR A 591 3.09 1.05 -13.58
N ASN A 592 3.60 2.04 -12.84
CA ASN A 592 5.03 2.37 -12.82
C ASN A 592 5.36 3.13 -11.52
N VAL A 593 6.13 2.49 -10.64
CA VAL A 593 6.68 3.08 -9.42
C VAL A 593 8.17 2.73 -9.31
N MET A 594 8.90 2.84 -10.42
CA MET A 594 10.35 2.53 -10.55
C MET A 594 10.68 1.03 -10.41
N ASP A 595 11.92 0.71 -10.05
CA ASP A 595 12.41 -0.65 -9.89
C ASP A 595 12.28 -1.16 -8.45
N ILE A 596 12.24 -2.49 -8.32
CA ILE A 596 12.31 -3.20 -7.06
C ILE A 596 13.41 -4.26 -7.15
N GLN A 597 14.23 -4.34 -6.11
CA GLN A 597 15.17 -5.43 -5.90
C GLN A 597 14.84 -6.16 -4.60
N ILE A 598 14.92 -7.48 -4.65
CA ILE A 598 14.65 -8.38 -3.52
C ILE A 598 15.86 -9.27 -3.33
N VAL A 599 16.39 -9.28 -2.11
CA VAL A 599 17.37 -10.25 -1.66
C VAL A 599 16.75 -11.08 -0.55
N LEU A 600 16.57 -12.37 -0.78
CA LEU A 600 16.20 -13.32 0.26
C LEU A 600 17.46 -14.04 0.72
N LEU A 601 17.66 -14.15 2.03
CA LEU A 601 18.80 -14.85 2.63
C LEU A 601 18.30 -15.81 3.70
N GLN A 602 18.92 -16.99 3.78
CA GLN A 602 18.67 -17.94 4.85
C GLN A 602 19.98 -18.41 5.48
N PHE A 603 20.15 -18.09 6.76
CA PHE A 603 21.29 -18.52 7.58
C PHE A 603 20.87 -19.69 8.47
N GLU A 604 21.84 -20.56 8.78
CA GLU A 604 21.64 -21.71 9.68
C GLU A 604 21.48 -21.30 11.15
#